data_AF-A0A5D0GEI1-F1
#
_entry.id   AF-A0A5D0GEI1-F1
#
_cell.length_a   1.000
_cell.length_b   1.000
_cell.length_c   1.000
_cell.angle_alpha   90.00
_cell.angle_beta   90.00
_cell.angle_gamma   90.00
#
_symmetry.space_group_name_H-M   'P 1'
#
loop_
_entity.id
_entity.type
_entity.pdbx_description
1 polymer ?
#
loop_
_entity_poly.entity_id
_entity_poly.type
_entity_poly.pdbx_seq_one_letter_code
_entity_poly.pdbx_strand_id
1 'polypeptide(L)'
;MEKKTFNPLEWMDNSNQQQQYTEQNYQPVTDDNSEVEKVIQNIEANHIDIAPNYNDWINIGFAFADEFGESGRSLFHRVSQYYSGYNTKECDKQFDNCLKSKGQGVSLKTFFFLAKQAGVSIVTQSNDQYNAKSSNHKSSKATPVQEYQEEEPIKEIMPTFPKFLYPELPEYLQQVVDVATSDEERDILLLGSLAAISACFPKLYGIYDGKKVFSNLFLFITAQASAGKGRLVHCRQLVNPIHKELREEAKLHKQHFELEMAEYNANKGKVEGVEKPAKPPEKMLFIPANNSSTGAYQLLGDSDGKGLIFETEGDTLAHAFKSDYGNYSDGFRKAFHHETISYYRRTDREFVDIESPCLSTVLSGTPKQVSALIPSAENGLFSRFIFYFMNVKPVWKNVFASTTDNGLDDYFENLGNQFYELHKLLKSNGDFQFYLTADQQEQFNQFFSEIQVKYLNLQGMDYMATIRRLGLIAFRFCMLFSALRILETGDTSNKLICEERDFQTALAMIKVLVKHSSKVFGELPQEETKPTRMNRKEKFLYALPRNFNRQKYLEVAKKLNIPAKTAEGYITGFIKSNLIHREQQDTYTNLSIEENKDVEDAKD
;
A
#
# COMPACT_ATOMS: atom_id res chain seq x y z
N MET A 1 48.41 8.98 -27.29
CA MET A 1 47.53 7.79 -27.43
C MET A 1 46.28 8.25 -28.15
N GLU A 2 46.04 7.69 -29.33
CA GLU A 2 44.96 8.08 -30.25
C GLU A 2 43.57 7.74 -29.68
N LYS A 3 42.59 8.61 -29.95
CA LYS A 3 41.18 8.38 -29.61
C LYS A 3 40.63 7.25 -30.49
N LYS A 4 40.24 6.13 -29.88
CA LYS A 4 39.47 5.09 -30.56
C LYS A 4 38.03 5.56 -30.78
N THR A 5 37.63 5.64 -32.04
CA THR A 5 36.25 5.81 -32.49
C THR A 5 35.52 4.48 -32.40
N PHE A 6 34.31 4.50 -31.83
CA PHE A 6 33.43 3.34 -31.69
C PHE A 6 32.90 2.90 -33.07
N ASN A 7 33.04 1.61 -33.40
CA ASN A 7 32.51 0.99 -34.61
C ASN A 7 31.40 -0.02 -34.26
N PRO A 8 30.11 0.28 -34.52
CA PRO A 8 28.97 -0.54 -34.12
C PRO A 8 28.88 -1.94 -34.77
N LEU A 9 29.68 -2.22 -35.80
CA LEU A 9 29.60 -3.47 -36.57
C LEU A 9 30.27 -4.68 -35.88
N GLU A 10 31.14 -4.45 -34.89
CA GLU A 10 31.81 -5.55 -34.16
C GLU A 10 30.89 -6.28 -33.18
N TRP A 11 29.66 -5.80 -32.95
CA TRP A 11 28.74 -6.37 -31.97
C TRP A 11 27.61 -7.21 -32.57
N MET A 12 27.54 -7.35 -33.90
CA MET A 12 26.46 -8.10 -34.56
C MET A 12 26.76 -9.58 -34.85
N ASP A 13 28.01 -10.03 -34.72
CA ASP A 13 28.34 -11.44 -34.96
C ASP A 13 28.86 -12.10 -33.68
N ASN A 14 27.95 -12.67 -32.89
CA ASN A 14 28.20 -13.88 -32.10
C ASN A 14 26.87 -14.47 -31.61
N SER A 15 26.26 -15.27 -32.48
CA SER A 15 25.29 -16.29 -32.08
C SER A 15 26.07 -17.53 -31.67
N ASN A 16 25.94 -17.96 -30.41
CA ASN A 16 26.41 -19.27 -29.99
C ASN A 16 25.29 -20.07 -29.33
N GLN A 17 25.16 -21.27 -29.86
CA GLN A 17 24.14 -22.28 -29.68
C GLN A 17 24.26 -22.99 -28.32
N GLN A 18 23.12 -23.39 -27.72
CA GLN A 18 23.02 -24.61 -26.92
C GLN A 18 21.69 -25.33 -27.22
N GLN A 19 21.78 -26.66 -27.32
CA GLN A 19 20.85 -27.59 -27.98
C GLN A 19 19.72 -28.16 -27.08
N GLN A 20 18.56 -28.34 -27.74
CA GLN A 20 17.54 -29.40 -27.73
C GLN A 20 17.15 -30.17 -26.44
N TYR A 21 15.84 -30.24 -26.18
CA TYR A 21 15.08 -31.51 -26.12
C TYR A 21 13.66 -31.32 -26.69
N THR A 22 13.28 -32.25 -27.57
CA THR A 22 11.98 -32.47 -28.22
C THR A 22 10.98 -33.11 -27.26
N GLU A 23 9.73 -32.63 -27.28
CA GLU A 23 8.53 -33.48 -27.23
C GLU A 23 7.34 -32.71 -27.83
N GLN A 24 6.77 -33.26 -28.90
CA GLN A 24 5.55 -32.77 -29.53
C GLN A 24 4.37 -33.12 -28.62
N ASN A 25 3.73 -32.11 -28.03
CA ASN A 25 2.35 -32.24 -27.55
C ASN A 25 1.44 -31.41 -28.43
N TYR A 26 0.61 -32.12 -29.20
CA TYR A 26 -0.57 -31.60 -29.86
C TYR A 26 -1.45 -30.86 -28.84
N GLN A 27 -1.71 -29.57 -29.08
CA GLN A 27 -2.77 -28.80 -28.43
C GLN A 27 -3.72 -28.29 -29.54
N PRO A 28 -5.04 -28.28 -29.30
CA PRO A 28 -6.03 -28.05 -30.33
C PRO A 28 -6.06 -26.60 -30.81
N VAL A 29 -6.41 -26.46 -32.08
CA VAL A 29 -6.59 -25.21 -32.84
C VAL A 29 -7.91 -24.53 -32.42
N THR A 30 -7.81 -23.21 -32.19
CA THR A 30 -8.80 -22.11 -32.32
C THR A 30 -9.92 -21.91 -31.29
N ASP A 31 -9.81 -20.81 -30.53
CA ASP A 31 -10.92 -19.93 -30.15
C ASP A 31 -10.65 -18.47 -30.59
N ASP A 32 -9.39 -18.00 -30.52
CA ASP A 32 -9.01 -16.60 -30.83
C ASP A 32 -9.21 -16.18 -32.30
N ASN A 33 -9.07 -17.08 -33.27
CA ASN A 33 -9.24 -16.76 -34.69
C ASN A 33 -10.71 -16.46 -35.05
N SER A 34 -11.67 -17.00 -34.28
CA SER A 34 -13.11 -16.72 -34.50
C SER A 34 -13.49 -15.31 -34.06
N GLU A 35 -12.92 -14.83 -32.96
CA GLU A 35 -13.21 -13.50 -32.41
C GLU A 35 -12.54 -12.39 -33.24
N VAL A 36 -11.29 -12.59 -33.68
CA VAL A 36 -10.62 -11.64 -34.59
C VAL A 36 -11.41 -11.47 -35.88
N GLU A 37 -11.90 -12.57 -36.46
CA GLU A 37 -12.69 -12.53 -37.70
C GLU A 37 -14.01 -11.78 -37.52
N LYS A 38 -14.72 -11.96 -36.40
CA LYS A 38 -15.96 -11.20 -36.09
C LYS A 38 -15.69 -9.70 -35.96
N VAL A 39 -14.58 -9.32 -35.33
CA VAL A 39 -14.20 -7.90 -35.17
C VAL A 39 -13.83 -7.29 -36.52
N ILE A 40 -13.10 -8.01 -37.37
CA ILE A 40 -12.77 -7.54 -38.72
C ILE A 40 -14.04 -7.40 -39.57
N GLN A 41 -14.98 -8.33 -39.51
CA GLN A 41 -16.26 -8.20 -40.22
C GLN A 41 -17.07 -6.97 -39.77
N ASN A 42 -17.01 -6.61 -38.49
CA ASN A 42 -17.66 -5.41 -37.97
C ASN A 42 -16.97 -4.12 -38.46
N ILE A 43 -15.63 -4.12 -38.50
CA ILE A 43 -14.81 -3.05 -39.09
C ILE A 43 -15.18 -2.87 -40.57
N GLU A 44 -15.27 -3.96 -41.33
CA GLU A 44 -15.60 -3.95 -42.76
C GLU A 44 -17.03 -3.47 -43.00
N ALA A 45 -18.01 -3.93 -42.21
CA ALA A 45 -19.42 -3.56 -42.35
C ALA A 45 -19.68 -2.08 -42.07
N ASN A 46 -18.90 -1.47 -41.19
CA ASN A 46 -19.07 -0.07 -40.78
C ASN A 46 -18.00 0.87 -41.35
N HIS A 47 -17.06 0.36 -42.16
CA HIS A 47 -15.97 1.12 -42.77
C HIS A 47 -15.16 1.96 -41.76
N ILE A 48 -14.79 1.35 -40.63
CA ILE A 48 -14.14 2.05 -39.51
C ILE A 48 -12.62 2.01 -39.66
N ASP A 49 -11.97 3.17 -39.66
CA ASP A 49 -10.50 3.26 -39.51
C ASP A 49 -10.12 3.09 -38.03
N ILE A 50 -9.57 1.93 -37.68
CA ILE A 50 -9.13 1.64 -36.31
C ILE A 50 -7.67 2.05 -36.04
N ALA A 51 -6.96 2.60 -37.04
CA ALA A 51 -5.56 2.97 -36.94
C ALA A 51 -5.25 4.30 -37.66
N PRO A 52 -5.80 5.43 -37.18
CA PRO A 52 -5.70 6.72 -37.86
C PRO A 52 -4.28 7.32 -37.90
N ASN A 53 -3.31 6.73 -37.20
CA ASN A 53 -1.91 7.13 -37.25
C ASN A 53 -0.99 5.93 -37.59
N TYR A 54 0.17 6.24 -38.16
CA TYR A 54 1.12 5.24 -38.66
C TYR A 54 1.63 4.27 -37.58
N ASN A 55 1.75 4.72 -36.33
CA ASN A 55 2.22 3.88 -35.22
C ASN A 55 1.18 2.81 -34.85
N ASP A 56 -0.09 3.19 -34.77
CA ASP A 56 -1.19 2.25 -34.50
C ASP A 56 -1.32 1.25 -35.65
N TRP A 57 -1.15 1.71 -36.89
CA TRP A 57 -1.15 0.85 -38.08
C TRP A 57 -0.02 -0.19 -38.05
N ILE A 58 1.20 0.22 -37.71
CA ILE A 58 2.33 -0.69 -37.51
C ILE A 58 2.06 -1.69 -36.38
N ASN A 59 1.50 -1.22 -35.27
CA ASN A 59 1.23 -2.07 -34.11
C ASN A 59 0.22 -3.18 -34.42
N ILE A 60 -0.79 -2.91 -35.25
CA ILE A 60 -1.70 -3.97 -35.75
C ILE A 60 -0.93 -4.97 -36.61
N GLY A 61 -0.01 -4.50 -37.46
CA GLY A 61 0.85 -5.36 -38.27
C GLY A 61 1.72 -6.30 -37.42
N PHE A 62 2.32 -5.80 -36.34
CA PHE A 62 3.06 -6.64 -35.39
C PHE A 62 2.15 -7.61 -34.63
N ALA A 63 0.96 -7.16 -34.20
CA ALA A 63 0.02 -8.02 -33.48
C ALA A 63 -0.45 -9.22 -34.33
N PHE A 64 -0.74 -9.00 -35.61
CA PHE A 64 -1.13 -10.09 -36.52
C PHE A 64 0.04 -10.95 -36.99
N ALA A 65 1.23 -10.38 -37.15
CA ALA A 65 2.43 -11.15 -37.48
C ALA A 65 2.87 -12.07 -36.33
N ASP A 66 2.78 -11.62 -35.08
CA ASP A 66 3.12 -12.40 -33.88
C ASP A 66 2.13 -13.55 -33.66
N GLU A 67 0.83 -13.28 -33.80
CA GLU A 67 -0.23 -14.26 -33.54
C GLU A 67 -0.45 -15.25 -34.71
N PHE A 68 -0.50 -14.76 -35.94
CA PHE A 68 -0.94 -15.54 -37.11
C PHE A 68 0.16 -15.79 -38.14
N GLY A 69 1.37 -15.25 -37.94
CA GLY A 69 2.46 -15.33 -38.91
C GLY A 69 2.05 -14.81 -40.29
N GLU A 70 2.50 -15.47 -41.35
CA GLU A 70 2.19 -15.09 -42.74
C GLU A 70 0.68 -15.09 -43.03
N SER A 71 -0.10 -15.93 -42.34
CA SER A 71 -1.55 -15.99 -42.53
C SER A 71 -2.28 -14.73 -42.03
N GLY A 72 -1.64 -13.94 -41.16
CA GLY A 72 -2.14 -12.65 -40.69
C GLY A 72 -2.07 -11.53 -41.74
N ARG A 73 -1.37 -11.74 -42.87
CA ARG A 73 -1.24 -10.73 -43.94
C ARG A 73 -2.60 -10.35 -44.50
N SER A 74 -3.46 -11.33 -44.78
CA SER A 74 -4.80 -11.07 -45.32
C SER A 74 -5.65 -10.25 -44.36
N LEU A 75 -5.58 -10.55 -43.05
CA LEU A 75 -6.26 -9.82 -41.99
C LEU A 75 -5.73 -8.37 -41.88
N PHE A 76 -4.41 -8.20 -41.99
CA PHE A 76 -3.78 -6.89 -41.99
C PHE A 76 -4.28 -6.03 -43.16
N HIS A 77 -4.36 -6.58 -44.38
CA HIS A 77 -4.91 -5.85 -45.53
C HIS A 77 -6.39 -5.47 -45.35
N ARG A 78 -7.20 -6.36 -44.77
CA ARG A 78 -8.63 -6.12 -44.53
C ARG A 78 -8.90 -5.00 -43.55
N VAL A 79 -8.06 -4.85 -42.53
CA VAL A 79 -8.14 -3.73 -41.59
C VAL A 79 -7.51 -2.47 -42.20
N SER A 80 -6.36 -2.61 -42.86
CA SER A 80 -5.58 -1.50 -43.40
C SER A 80 -6.27 -0.77 -44.53
N GLN A 81 -7.18 -1.40 -45.28
CA GLN A 81 -7.85 -0.76 -46.43
C GLN A 81 -8.66 0.50 -46.05
N TYR A 82 -9.00 0.68 -44.78
CA TYR A 82 -9.72 1.85 -44.26
C TYR A 82 -8.78 2.93 -43.70
N TYR A 83 -7.49 2.64 -43.57
CA TYR A 83 -6.48 3.62 -43.20
C TYR A 83 -6.23 4.60 -44.36
N SER A 84 -6.23 5.90 -44.05
CA SER A 84 -6.08 6.98 -45.04
C SER A 84 -4.82 6.90 -45.92
N GLY A 85 -3.75 6.26 -45.43
CA GLY A 85 -2.49 6.05 -46.14
C GLY A 85 -2.37 4.69 -46.84
N TYR A 86 -3.44 3.93 -46.99
CA TYR A 86 -3.38 2.57 -47.50
C TYR A 86 -2.88 2.50 -48.95
N ASN A 87 -1.83 1.72 -49.14
CA ASN A 87 -1.35 1.27 -50.43
C ASN A 87 -1.00 -0.21 -50.35
N THR A 88 -1.54 -1.03 -51.26
CA THR A 88 -1.34 -2.49 -51.23
C THR A 88 0.14 -2.87 -51.19
N LYS A 89 1.01 -2.23 -51.99
CA LYS A 89 2.44 -2.55 -52.02
C LYS A 89 3.18 -2.12 -50.76
N GLU A 90 2.76 -1.01 -50.15
CA GLU A 90 3.34 -0.52 -48.90
C GLU A 90 2.89 -1.35 -47.70
N CYS A 91 1.64 -1.78 -47.69
CA CYS A 91 1.07 -2.70 -46.70
C CYS A 91 1.78 -4.06 -46.72
N ASP A 92 2.03 -4.61 -47.91
CA ASP A 92 2.80 -5.86 -48.07
C ASP A 92 4.23 -5.72 -47.53
N LYS A 93 4.91 -4.63 -47.90
CA LYS A 93 6.27 -4.34 -47.45
C LYS A 93 6.32 -4.12 -45.94
N GLN A 94 5.31 -3.49 -45.36
CA GLN A 94 5.22 -3.28 -43.93
C GLN A 94 5.01 -4.61 -43.19
N PHE A 95 4.14 -5.48 -43.70
CA PHE A 95 3.91 -6.79 -43.09
C PHE A 95 5.15 -7.70 -43.19
N ASP A 96 5.90 -7.66 -44.30
CA ASP A 96 7.20 -8.32 -44.43
C ASP A 96 8.19 -7.87 -43.34
N ASN A 97 8.20 -6.58 -43.01
CA ASN A 97 9.06 -6.04 -41.96
C ASN A 97 8.60 -6.49 -40.57
N CYS A 98 7.29 -6.60 -40.35
CA CYS A 98 6.70 -7.10 -39.11
C CYS A 98 7.00 -8.60 -38.90
N LEU A 99 7.06 -9.41 -39.96
CA LEU A 99 7.43 -10.82 -39.88
C LEU A 99 8.94 -11.04 -39.61
N LYS A 100 9.78 -10.11 -40.09
CA LYS A 100 11.24 -10.18 -39.92
C LYS A 100 11.73 -9.64 -38.57
N SER A 101 10.91 -8.83 -37.89
CA SER A 101 11.28 -8.13 -36.65
C SER A 101 10.35 -8.53 -35.51
N LYS A 102 10.88 -8.79 -34.31
CA LYS A 102 10.03 -9.00 -33.12
C LYS A 102 9.63 -7.64 -32.53
N GLY A 103 8.37 -7.25 -32.67
CA GLY A 103 7.85 -6.05 -32.01
C GLY A 103 7.98 -6.17 -30.50
N GLN A 104 8.69 -5.25 -29.83
CA GLN A 104 8.79 -5.28 -28.37
C GLN A 104 7.44 -4.92 -27.74
N GLY A 105 6.75 -5.91 -27.16
CA GLY A 105 5.60 -5.70 -26.29
C GLY A 105 4.25 -5.50 -26.98
N VAL A 106 4.14 -5.76 -28.28
CA VAL A 106 2.87 -5.67 -29.04
C VAL A 106 2.26 -7.06 -29.16
N SER A 107 0.99 -7.23 -28.78
CA SER A 107 0.26 -8.51 -28.83
C SER A 107 -1.13 -8.32 -29.44
N LEU A 108 -1.88 -9.40 -29.70
CA LEU A 108 -3.25 -9.34 -30.23
C LEU A 108 -4.20 -8.44 -29.40
N LYS A 109 -3.92 -8.24 -28.10
CA LYS A 109 -4.65 -7.30 -27.24
C LYS A 109 -4.61 -5.86 -27.76
N THR A 110 -3.54 -5.46 -28.43
CA THR A 110 -3.41 -4.13 -29.04
C THR A 110 -4.42 -3.93 -30.17
N PHE A 111 -4.67 -4.95 -30.99
CA PHE A 111 -5.71 -4.92 -32.02
C PHE A 111 -7.12 -4.74 -31.41
N PHE A 112 -7.46 -5.54 -30.38
CA PHE A 112 -8.75 -5.41 -29.69
C PHE A 112 -8.90 -4.06 -28.96
N PHE A 113 -7.82 -3.52 -28.39
CA PHE A 113 -7.82 -2.21 -27.77
C PHE A 113 -8.13 -1.10 -28.79
N LEU A 114 -7.45 -1.11 -29.95
CA LEU A 114 -7.67 -0.13 -31.02
C LEU A 114 -9.06 -0.24 -31.63
N ALA A 115 -9.56 -1.47 -31.85
CA ALA A 115 -10.92 -1.71 -32.31
C ALA A 115 -11.97 -1.18 -31.31
N LYS A 116 -11.78 -1.40 -30.00
CA LYS A 116 -12.67 -0.84 -28.95
C LYS A 116 -12.61 0.69 -28.91
N GLN A 117 -11.42 1.28 -29.04
CA GLN A 117 -11.25 2.73 -29.06
C GLN A 117 -11.95 3.37 -30.27
N ALA A 118 -11.97 2.68 -31.41
CA ALA A 118 -12.68 3.08 -32.62
C ALA A 118 -14.19 2.77 -32.59
N GLY A 119 -14.72 2.23 -31.49
CA GLY A 119 -16.15 1.96 -31.30
C GLY A 119 -16.64 0.61 -31.85
N VAL A 120 -15.74 -0.30 -32.21
CA VAL A 120 -16.10 -1.66 -32.66
C VAL A 120 -16.51 -2.52 -31.46
N SER A 121 -17.67 -3.16 -31.54
CA SER A 121 -18.19 -4.03 -30.48
C SER A 121 -17.48 -5.38 -30.47
N ILE A 122 -16.75 -5.69 -29.39
CA ILE A 122 -16.05 -6.97 -29.17
C ILE A 122 -16.81 -7.71 -28.07
N VAL A 123 -17.52 -8.80 -28.41
CA VAL A 123 -18.24 -9.60 -27.41
C VAL A 123 -17.28 -10.61 -26.82
N THR A 124 -16.53 -10.22 -25.79
CA THR A 124 -15.67 -11.14 -25.04
C THR A 124 -16.50 -11.86 -23.97
N GLN A 125 -16.46 -13.20 -23.92
CA GLN A 125 -16.93 -13.96 -22.75
C GLN A 125 -16.02 -13.67 -21.56
N SER A 126 -16.32 -12.59 -20.85
CA SER A 126 -15.92 -12.25 -19.49
C SER A 126 -16.90 -11.17 -19.06
N ASN A 127 -17.78 -11.52 -18.14
CA ASN A 127 -19.02 -10.82 -17.82
C ASN A 127 -18.85 -9.34 -17.44
N ASP A 128 -19.93 -8.61 -17.74
CA ASP A 128 -20.30 -7.23 -17.43
C ASP A 128 -19.74 -6.14 -18.37
N GLN A 129 -20.54 -5.29 -19.02
CA GLN A 129 -21.96 -4.97 -18.85
C GLN A 129 -22.40 -3.88 -19.87
N TYR A 130 -23.70 -3.83 -20.15
CA TYR A 130 -24.51 -2.69 -20.65
C TYR A 130 -24.19 -2.01 -22.01
N ASN A 131 -25.26 -1.81 -22.79
CA ASN A 131 -25.41 -0.56 -23.54
C ASN A 131 -26.79 0.06 -23.29
N ALA A 132 -26.77 1.37 -23.05
CA ALA A 132 -27.93 2.20 -22.81
C ALA A 132 -28.60 2.66 -24.12
N LYS A 133 -29.90 2.88 -23.97
CA LYS A 133 -30.98 3.17 -24.94
C LYS A 133 -30.83 4.42 -25.83
N SER A 134 -31.42 4.35 -27.02
CA SER A 134 -32.60 5.14 -27.50
C SER A 134 -32.90 4.76 -28.98
N SER A 135 -34.11 4.69 -29.54
CA SER A 135 -35.44 5.25 -29.23
C SER A 135 -36.56 4.60 -30.10
N ASN A 136 -37.82 4.71 -29.64
CA ASN A 136 -39.11 4.67 -30.37
C ASN A 136 -39.62 3.38 -31.07
N HIS A 137 -40.66 2.73 -30.50
CA HIS A 137 -42.09 2.79 -30.94
C HIS A 137 -42.96 1.61 -30.43
N LYS A 138 -44.13 1.96 -29.88
CA LYS A 138 -45.46 1.30 -29.87
C LYS A 138 -45.62 -0.22 -29.61
N SER A 139 -46.49 -0.47 -28.60
CA SER A 139 -47.58 -1.47 -28.55
C SER A 139 -47.25 -2.97 -28.41
N SER A 140 -47.53 -3.56 -27.24
CA SER A 140 -48.67 -4.48 -26.99
C SER A 140 -48.47 -5.31 -25.72
N LYS A 141 -49.59 -5.80 -25.15
CA LYS A 141 -49.76 -6.43 -23.84
C LYS A 141 -49.05 -7.79 -23.70
N ALA A 142 -48.38 -8.03 -22.56
CA ALA A 142 -48.24 -9.35 -21.94
C ALA A 142 -47.86 -9.24 -20.43
N THR A 143 -48.39 -10.18 -19.65
CA THR A 143 -48.40 -10.32 -18.17
C THR A 143 -47.00 -10.60 -17.59
N PRO A 144 -46.67 -10.22 -16.34
CA PRO A 144 -45.27 -10.12 -15.87
C PRO A 144 -44.72 -11.47 -15.42
N VAL A 145 -43.53 -11.82 -15.91
CA VAL A 145 -42.67 -12.86 -15.34
C VAL A 145 -41.79 -12.16 -14.30
N GLN A 146 -41.80 -12.65 -13.07
CA GLN A 146 -40.94 -12.16 -11.99
C GLN A 146 -39.49 -12.48 -12.33
N GLU A 147 -38.74 -11.48 -12.81
CA GLU A 147 -37.28 -11.50 -12.83
C GLU A 147 -36.79 -11.44 -11.38
N TYR A 148 -36.19 -12.53 -10.93
CA TYR A 148 -35.31 -12.51 -9.78
C TYR A 148 -34.13 -11.61 -10.15
N GLN A 149 -34.07 -10.43 -9.54
CA GLN A 149 -32.90 -9.56 -9.61
C GLN A 149 -31.75 -10.31 -8.95
N GLU A 150 -30.76 -10.74 -9.74
CA GLU A 150 -29.44 -11.06 -9.20
C GLU A 150 -28.89 -9.77 -8.60
N GLU A 151 -28.85 -9.71 -7.26
CA GLU A 151 -28.22 -8.62 -6.53
C GLU A 151 -26.74 -8.57 -6.94
N GLU A 152 -26.34 -7.48 -7.59
CA GLU A 152 -24.94 -7.08 -7.73
C GLU A 152 -24.20 -7.32 -6.41
N PRO A 153 -23.00 -7.94 -6.40
CA PRO A 153 -22.26 -8.14 -5.17
C PRO A 153 -22.05 -6.78 -4.52
N ILE A 154 -22.62 -6.60 -3.33
CA ILE A 154 -22.53 -5.37 -2.54
C ILE A 154 -21.05 -5.00 -2.45
N LYS A 155 -20.62 -3.97 -3.19
CA LYS A 155 -19.29 -3.37 -3.00
C LYS A 155 -19.25 -2.97 -1.54
N GLU A 156 -18.41 -3.63 -0.75
CA GLU A 156 -18.28 -3.39 0.67
C GLU A 156 -17.96 -1.90 0.90
N ILE A 157 -18.96 -1.14 1.37
CA ILE A 157 -18.82 0.28 1.66
C ILE A 157 -18.14 0.40 3.03
N MET A 158 -17.00 1.07 3.07
CA MET A 158 -16.30 1.30 4.31
C MET A 158 -16.98 2.42 5.11
N PRO A 159 -17.07 2.29 6.45
CA PRO A 159 -17.74 3.30 7.27
C PRO A 159 -16.93 4.59 7.35
N THR A 160 -17.60 5.73 7.48
CA THR A 160 -16.96 6.99 7.85
C THR A 160 -17.01 7.20 9.36
N PHE A 161 -16.32 8.22 9.86
CA PHE A 161 -16.44 8.61 11.25
C PHE A 161 -17.86 9.08 11.61
N PRO A 162 -18.41 8.65 12.77
CA PRO A 162 -19.70 9.12 13.24
C PRO A 162 -19.80 10.65 13.34
N LYS A 163 -20.94 11.26 13.04
CA LYS A 163 -21.04 12.73 13.01
C LYS A 163 -20.89 13.41 14.37
N PHE A 164 -21.14 12.69 15.46
CA PHE A 164 -21.11 13.26 16.81
C PHE A 164 -19.69 13.68 17.25
N LEU A 165 -18.62 13.17 16.63
CA LEU A 165 -17.27 13.55 17.04
C LEU A 165 -16.86 14.93 16.55
N TYR A 166 -17.41 15.44 15.43
CA TYR A 166 -16.92 16.70 14.86
C TYR A 166 -17.08 17.90 15.80
N PRO A 167 -18.23 18.09 16.49
CA PRO A 167 -18.36 19.16 17.49
C PRO A 167 -17.45 18.98 18.71
N GLU A 168 -17.02 17.74 18.99
CA GLU A 168 -16.18 17.38 20.12
C GLU A 168 -14.69 17.53 19.82
N LEU A 169 -14.27 17.77 18.57
CA LEU A 169 -12.86 17.98 18.22
C LEU A 169 -12.31 19.27 18.85
N PRO A 170 -10.97 19.40 18.98
CA PRO A 170 -10.33 20.70 19.14
C PRO A 170 -10.86 21.71 18.10
N GLU A 171 -11.21 22.93 18.52
CA GLU A 171 -11.77 23.99 17.67
C GLU A 171 -10.91 24.22 16.43
N TYR A 172 -9.60 24.13 16.59
CA TYR A 172 -8.64 24.17 15.48
C TYR A 172 -8.92 23.07 14.42
N LEU A 173 -9.16 21.83 14.84
CA LEU A 173 -9.50 20.73 13.93
C LEU A 173 -10.92 20.85 13.38
N GLN A 174 -11.86 21.46 14.12
CA GLN A 174 -13.18 21.77 13.60
C GLN A 174 -13.07 22.69 12.38
N GLN A 175 -12.27 23.76 12.48
CA GLN A 175 -12.01 24.68 11.36
C GLN A 175 -11.38 23.96 10.16
N VAL A 176 -10.43 23.06 10.40
CA VAL A 176 -9.80 22.26 9.33
C VAL A 176 -10.81 21.41 8.56
N VAL A 177 -11.77 20.81 9.25
CA VAL A 177 -12.69 19.83 8.64
C VAL A 177 -14.00 20.45 8.14
N ASP A 178 -14.33 21.68 8.54
CA ASP A 178 -15.57 22.38 8.19
C ASP A 178 -15.72 22.61 6.68
N VAL A 179 -14.60 22.78 5.97
CA VAL A 179 -14.58 22.98 4.51
C VAL A 179 -14.93 21.71 3.72
N ALA A 180 -15.03 20.55 4.37
CA ALA A 180 -15.29 19.27 3.71
C ALA A 180 -16.72 19.20 3.17
N THR A 181 -16.88 18.64 1.96
CA THR A 181 -18.19 18.52 1.31
C THR A 181 -18.81 17.13 1.43
N SER A 182 -18.06 16.15 1.96
CA SER A 182 -18.55 14.81 2.28
C SER A 182 -17.93 14.31 3.58
N ASP A 183 -18.54 13.29 4.17
CA ASP A 183 -17.99 12.66 5.38
C ASP A 183 -16.62 12.01 5.08
N GLU A 184 -16.41 11.43 3.89
CA GLU A 184 -15.10 10.90 3.50
C GLU A 184 -14.03 12.00 3.35
N GLU A 185 -14.38 13.16 2.78
CA GLU A 185 -13.47 14.31 2.71
C GLU A 185 -13.13 14.81 4.12
N ARG A 186 -14.11 14.80 5.03
CA ARG A 186 -13.94 15.22 6.42
C ARG A 186 -12.97 14.30 7.17
N ASP A 187 -13.12 12.99 6.99
CA ASP A 187 -12.26 11.97 7.60
C ASP A 187 -10.80 12.10 7.13
N ILE A 188 -10.57 12.28 5.82
CA ILE A 188 -9.19 12.40 5.29
C ILE A 188 -8.53 13.71 5.70
N LEU A 189 -9.29 14.81 5.84
CA LEU A 189 -8.76 16.08 6.34
C LEU A 189 -8.38 15.96 7.82
N LEU A 190 -9.23 15.31 8.63
CA LEU A 190 -8.93 15.05 10.04
C LEU A 190 -7.67 14.19 10.21
N LEU A 191 -7.64 13.03 9.54
CA LEU A 191 -6.52 12.09 9.63
C LEU A 191 -5.22 12.69 9.07
N GLY A 192 -5.30 13.31 7.90
CA GLY A 192 -4.15 13.96 7.25
C GLY A 192 -3.56 15.08 8.10
N SER A 193 -4.41 15.86 8.75
CA SER A 193 -3.98 16.94 9.65
C SER A 193 -3.35 16.41 10.91
N LEU A 194 -3.97 15.43 11.59
CA LEU A 194 -3.38 14.78 12.77
C LEU A 194 -2.01 14.16 12.45
N ALA A 195 -1.88 13.47 11.32
CA ALA A 195 -0.63 12.85 10.92
C ALA A 195 0.45 13.88 10.55
N ALA A 196 0.12 14.96 9.83
CA ALA A 196 1.07 16.03 9.52
C ALA A 196 1.54 16.77 10.79
N ILE A 197 0.59 17.18 11.63
CA ILE A 197 0.84 17.91 12.88
C ILE A 197 1.61 17.05 13.89
N SER A 198 1.45 15.73 13.85
CA SER A 198 2.16 14.83 14.77
C SER A 198 3.69 14.88 14.72
N ALA A 199 4.28 15.35 13.61
CA ALA A 199 5.72 15.58 13.48
C ALA A 199 6.21 16.87 14.15
N CYS A 200 5.27 17.74 14.56
CA CYS A 200 5.54 19.13 14.89
C CYS A 200 5.46 19.43 16.39
N PHE A 201 5.40 18.41 17.25
CA PHE A 201 5.40 18.57 18.70
C PHE A 201 6.72 18.08 19.31
N PRO A 202 7.80 18.91 19.30
CA PRO A 202 9.15 18.45 19.60
C PRO A 202 9.38 18.00 21.06
N LYS A 203 8.54 18.48 21.99
CA LYS A 203 8.68 18.28 23.45
C LYS A 203 7.46 17.62 24.09
N LEU A 204 6.52 17.13 23.27
CA LEU A 204 5.31 16.46 23.73
C LEU A 204 5.55 14.95 23.81
N TYR A 205 5.29 14.36 24.96
CA TYR A 205 5.46 12.93 25.15
C TYR A 205 4.44 12.36 26.13
N GLY A 206 4.31 11.04 26.15
CA GLY A 206 3.61 10.29 27.18
C GLY A 206 4.38 9.04 27.56
N ILE A 207 3.92 8.35 28.61
CA ILE A 207 4.45 7.04 28.99
C ILE A 207 3.42 5.98 28.61
N TYR A 208 3.82 5.06 27.73
CA TYR A 208 3.01 3.95 27.27
C TYR A 208 3.81 2.65 27.39
N ASP A 209 3.26 1.64 28.06
CA ASP A 209 3.96 0.37 28.33
C ASP A 209 5.35 0.56 28.96
N GLY A 210 5.44 1.49 29.93
CA GLY A 210 6.68 1.84 30.63
C GLY A 210 7.72 2.60 29.81
N LYS A 211 7.42 2.95 28.54
CA LYS A 211 8.35 3.66 27.65
C LYS A 211 7.86 5.06 27.32
N LYS A 212 8.80 5.99 27.15
CA LYS A 212 8.54 7.32 26.60
C LYS A 212 8.17 7.20 25.12
N VAL A 213 7.02 7.74 24.75
CA VAL A 213 6.53 7.79 23.36
C VAL A 213 6.15 9.22 22.97
N PHE A 214 6.37 9.57 21.71
CA PHE A 214 6.01 10.87 21.13
C PHE A 214 4.76 10.74 20.25
N SER A 215 4.28 11.86 19.71
CA SER A 215 2.98 11.95 19.02
C SER A 215 2.93 11.34 17.62
N ASN A 216 4.07 10.95 17.03
CA ASN A 216 4.20 10.65 15.61
C ASN A 216 3.25 9.56 15.07
N LEU A 217 2.67 9.81 13.90
CA LEU A 217 1.73 8.90 13.22
C LEU A 217 2.16 8.57 11.79
N PHE A 218 1.83 7.36 11.35
CA PHE A 218 1.93 6.95 9.95
C PHE A 218 0.52 6.73 9.40
N LEU A 219 0.19 7.40 8.31
CA LEU A 219 -1.10 7.36 7.64
C LEU A 219 -0.93 6.93 6.19
N PHE A 220 -1.79 6.01 5.75
CA PHE A 220 -1.96 5.65 4.35
C PHE A 220 -3.44 5.73 3.98
N ILE A 221 -3.79 6.74 3.16
CA ILE A 221 -5.12 6.85 2.55
C ILE A 221 -5.14 6.06 1.25
N THR A 222 -5.90 4.96 1.21
CA THR A 222 -6.13 4.19 -0.01
C THR A 222 -7.43 4.63 -0.68
N ALA A 223 -7.36 4.91 -1.97
CA ALA A 223 -8.56 5.11 -2.77
C ALA A 223 -8.27 4.86 -4.25
N GLN A 224 -9.32 4.60 -5.02
CA GLN A 224 -9.19 4.54 -6.47
C GLN A 224 -8.84 5.93 -7.06
N ALA A 225 -8.42 5.95 -8.32
CA ALA A 225 -8.23 7.20 -9.04
C ALA A 225 -9.53 8.03 -9.02
N SER A 226 -9.40 9.36 -8.95
CA SER A 226 -10.52 10.30 -8.95
C SER A 226 -11.48 10.24 -7.76
N ALA A 227 -11.14 9.54 -6.67
CA ALA A 227 -12.00 9.40 -5.48
C ALA A 227 -12.17 10.66 -4.61
N GLY A 228 -11.58 11.80 -4.98
CA GLY A 228 -11.67 13.04 -4.19
C GLY A 228 -10.55 13.27 -3.17
N LYS A 229 -9.42 12.54 -3.29
CA LYS A 229 -8.23 12.69 -2.40
C LYS A 229 -7.51 14.04 -2.47
N GLY A 230 -7.85 14.90 -3.45
CA GLY A 230 -7.14 16.14 -3.73
C GLY A 230 -7.05 17.11 -2.53
N ARG A 231 -8.05 17.11 -1.64
CA ARG A 231 -8.05 17.97 -0.44
C ARG A 231 -6.97 17.61 0.59
N LEU A 232 -6.42 16.39 0.53
CA LEU A 232 -5.37 15.96 1.45
C LEU A 232 -4.13 16.86 1.36
N VAL A 233 -3.83 17.42 0.18
CA VAL A 233 -2.67 18.31 -0.03
C VAL A 233 -2.68 19.52 0.91
N HIS A 234 -3.86 20.00 1.30
CA HIS A 234 -3.99 21.15 2.20
C HIS A 234 -3.49 20.85 3.63
N CYS A 235 -3.52 19.59 4.07
CA CYS A 235 -2.96 19.20 5.36
C CYS A 235 -1.45 19.47 5.44
N ARG A 236 -0.75 19.48 4.30
CA ARG A 236 0.67 19.86 4.22
C ARG A 236 0.89 21.35 4.53
N GLN A 237 -0.07 22.22 4.17
CA GLN A 237 0.03 23.67 4.40
C GLN A 237 0.01 24.00 5.91
N LEU A 238 -0.70 23.21 6.72
CA LEU A 238 -0.81 23.40 8.18
C LEU A 238 0.55 23.42 8.90
N VAL A 239 1.55 22.72 8.37
CA VAL A 239 2.90 22.62 8.98
C VAL A 239 3.99 23.29 8.15
N ASN A 240 3.61 23.92 7.03
CA ASN A 240 4.53 24.57 6.11
C ASN A 240 5.30 25.75 6.74
N PRO A 241 4.72 26.57 7.64
CA PRO A 241 5.50 27.61 8.34
C PRO A 241 6.70 27.05 9.13
N ILE A 242 6.54 25.90 9.77
CA ILE A 242 7.63 25.21 10.50
C ILE A 242 8.71 24.72 9.53
N HIS A 243 8.30 24.18 8.38
CA HIS A 243 9.26 23.84 7.32
C HIS A 243 10.04 25.07 6.85
N LYS A 244 9.36 26.19 6.59
CA LYS A 244 10.01 27.45 6.19
C LYS A 244 11.01 27.94 7.25
N GLU A 245 10.67 27.87 8.53
CA GLU A 245 11.58 28.20 9.65
C GLU A 245 12.87 27.36 9.58
N LEU A 246 12.75 26.03 9.48
CA LEU A 246 13.89 25.12 9.40
C LEU A 246 14.75 25.35 8.14
N ARG A 247 14.14 25.67 7.00
CA ARG A 247 14.87 26.01 5.77
C ARG A 247 15.66 27.31 5.92
N GLU A 248 15.11 28.32 6.60
CA GLU A 248 15.83 29.57 6.86
C GLU A 248 16.96 29.34 7.87
N GLU A 249 16.76 28.52 8.92
CA GLU A 249 17.85 28.08 9.83
C GLU A 249 19.00 27.43 9.04
N ALA A 250 18.69 26.48 8.15
CA ALA A 250 19.70 25.80 7.32
C ALA A 250 20.47 26.80 6.42
N LYS A 251 19.75 27.75 5.82
CA LYS A 251 20.33 28.78 4.95
C LYS A 251 21.26 29.73 5.73
N LEU A 252 20.87 30.14 6.94
CA LEU A 252 21.71 30.95 7.82
C LEU A 252 22.98 30.19 8.25
N HIS A 253 22.86 28.93 8.65
CA HIS A 253 24.02 28.09 8.97
C HIS A 253 24.96 27.92 7.77
N LYS A 254 24.40 27.77 6.56
CA LYS A 254 25.18 27.70 5.32
C LYS A 254 25.95 28.99 5.05
N GLN A 255 25.32 30.15 5.23
CA GLN A 255 26.00 31.45 5.09
C GLN A 255 27.13 31.62 6.11
N HIS A 256 26.90 31.22 7.36
CA HIS A 256 27.94 31.25 8.41
C HIS A 256 29.12 30.34 8.05
N PHE A 257 28.83 29.10 7.64
CA PHE A 257 29.84 28.15 7.19
C PHE A 257 30.66 28.67 6.00
N GLU A 258 30.03 29.35 5.04
CA GLU A 258 30.73 29.95 3.89
C GLU A 258 31.72 31.04 4.33
N LEU A 259 31.36 31.84 5.35
CA LEU A 259 32.26 32.84 5.95
C LEU A 259 33.43 32.17 6.69
N GLU A 260 33.15 31.21 7.56
CA GLU A 260 34.18 30.47 8.30
C GLU A 260 35.12 29.71 7.35
N MET A 261 34.59 29.12 6.27
CA MET A 261 35.39 28.45 5.25
C MET A 261 36.28 29.43 4.48
N ALA A 262 35.82 30.65 4.21
CA ALA A 262 36.63 31.68 3.60
C ALA A 262 37.77 32.12 4.52
N GLU A 263 37.50 32.31 5.82
CA GLU A 263 38.51 32.62 6.82
C GLU A 263 39.53 31.48 7.00
N TYR A 264 39.05 30.23 7.09
CA TYR A 264 39.91 29.04 7.10
C TYR A 264 40.82 29.00 5.88
N ASN A 265 40.28 29.19 4.67
CA ASN A 265 41.09 29.18 3.44
C ASN A 265 42.12 30.33 3.39
N ALA A 266 41.82 31.49 3.99
CA ALA A 266 42.75 32.62 4.06
C ALA A 266 43.92 32.36 5.03
N ASN A 267 43.66 31.64 6.12
CA ASN A 267 44.61 31.38 7.22
C ASN A 267 45.30 30.01 7.15
N LYS A 268 44.76 29.06 6.36
CA LYS A 268 45.31 27.70 6.19
C LYS A 268 46.75 27.77 5.69
N GLY A 269 47.67 27.25 6.48
CA GLY A 269 49.11 27.25 6.19
C GLY A 269 49.84 28.56 6.55
N LYS A 270 49.14 29.56 7.10
CA LYS A 270 49.73 30.81 7.63
C LYS A 270 49.66 30.88 9.15
N VAL A 271 48.59 30.36 9.74
CA VAL A 271 48.37 30.32 11.19
C VAL A 271 48.33 28.85 11.61
N GLU A 272 49.07 28.52 12.67
CA GLU A 272 49.09 27.18 13.26
C GLU A 272 47.82 26.97 14.09
N GLY A 273 47.17 25.80 13.96
CA GLY A 273 45.97 25.44 14.73
C GLY A 273 44.62 25.89 14.15
N VAL A 274 44.55 26.35 12.90
CA VAL A 274 43.26 26.69 12.26
C VAL A 274 42.51 25.42 11.88
N GLU A 275 41.36 25.19 12.52
CA GLU A 275 40.49 24.04 12.25
C GLU A 275 39.61 24.26 11.03
N LYS A 276 39.34 23.19 10.29
CA LYS A 276 38.42 23.23 9.16
C LYS A 276 36.97 23.23 9.69
N PRO A 277 36.14 24.22 9.31
CA PRO A 277 34.73 24.25 9.70
C PRO A 277 33.98 22.96 9.30
N ALA A 278 33.09 22.51 10.19
CA ALA A 278 32.23 21.35 9.93
C ALA A 278 31.09 21.71 8.97
N LYS A 279 30.67 20.77 8.12
CA LYS A 279 29.57 21.01 7.19
C LYS A 279 28.27 21.23 7.99
N PRO A 280 27.50 22.32 7.72
CA PRO A 280 26.28 22.58 8.45
C PRO A 280 25.19 21.56 8.10
N PRO A 281 24.27 21.27 9.04
CA PRO A 281 23.15 20.35 8.80
C PRO A 281 22.14 20.92 7.81
N GLU A 282 21.59 20.08 6.93
CA GLU A 282 20.52 20.45 6.00
C GLU A 282 19.15 20.32 6.69
N LYS A 283 18.78 21.32 7.51
CA LYS A 283 17.52 21.29 8.26
C LYS A 283 16.28 21.41 7.36
N MET A 284 15.31 20.53 7.57
CA MET A 284 13.99 20.57 6.94
C MET A 284 12.96 19.66 7.63
N LEU A 285 11.70 20.09 7.67
CA LEU A 285 10.60 19.21 8.11
C LEU A 285 10.22 18.15 7.06
N PHE A 286 9.96 18.57 5.82
CA PHE A 286 9.54 17.66 4.76
C PHE A 286 10.72 16.89 4.18
N ILE A 287 10.73 15.58 4.41
CA ILE A 287 11.70 14.66 3.83
C ILE A 287 11.14 14.16 2.48
N PRO A 288 11.82 14.42 1.34
CA PRO A 288 11.36 13.96 0.04
C PRO A 288 11.34 12.43 -0.05
N ALA A 289 10.25 11.87 -0.60
CA ALA A 289 10.06 10.43 -0.71
C ALA A 289 10.90 9.75 -1.81
N ASN A 290 11.51 10.53 -2.71
CA ASN A 290 12.34 10.04 -3.80
C ASN A 290 13.82 9.82 -3.41
N ASN A 291 14.15 9.87 -2.12
CA ASN A 291 15.50 9.64 -1.61
C ASN A 291 15.81 8.15 -1.42
N SER A 292 17.10 7.80 -1.37
CA SER A 292 17.53 6.53 -0.77
C SER A 292 17.25 6.51 0.73
N SER A 293 17.19 5.33 1.36
CA SER A 293 16.97 5.23 2.81
C SER A 293 18.01 6.02 3.61
N THR A 294 19.28 5.91 3.19
CA THR A 294 20.41 6.65 3.77
C THR A 294 20.27 8.16 3.62
N GLY A 295 19.81 8.66 2.47
CA GLY A 295 19.57 10.09 2.25
C GLY A 295 18.42 10.61 3.11
N ALA A 296 17.33 9.84 3.21
CA ALA A 296 16.19 10.19 4.05
C ALA A 296 16.57 10.23 5.55
N TYR A 297 17.31 9.23 6.05
CA TYR A 297 17.76 9.24 7.44
C TYR A 297 18.87 10.25 7.72
N GLN A 298 19.64 10.63 6.70
CA GLN A 298 20.53 11.79 6.79
C GLN A 298 19.76 13.09 6.99
N LEU A 299 18.74 13.37 6.17
CA LEU A 299 17.91 14.56 6.35
C LEU A 299 17.17 14.56 7.70
N LEU A 300 16.73 13.38 8.15
CA LEU A 300 16.13 13.20 9.47
C LEU A 300 17.12 13.52 10.60
N GLY A 301 18.35 13.00 10.52
CA GLY A 301 19.40 13.25 11.51
C GLY A 301 19.85 14.72 11.53
N ASP A 302 20.06 15.32 10.36
CA ASP A 302 20.39 16.74 10.20
C ASP A 302 19.25 17.65 10.74
N SER A 303 18.02 17.13 10.87
CA SER A 303 16.84 17.82 11.39
C SER A 303 16.48 17.38 12.82
N ASP A 304 17.48 17.10 13.65
CA ASP A 304 17.32 16.75 15.08
C ASP A 304 16.44 15.51 15.31
N GLY A 305 16.48 14.55 14.38
CA GLY A 305 15.70 13.33 14.41
C GLY A 305 14.21 13.51 14.09
N LYS A 306 13.79 14.70 13.62
CA LYS A 306 12.37 15.04 13.38
C LYS A 306 12.10 15.22 11.90
N GLY A 307 10.99 14.67 11.42
CA GLY A 307 10.67 14.76 10.00
C GLY A 307 9.26 14.31 9.65
N LEU A 308 8.83 14.71 8.46
CA LEU A 308 7.54 14.37 7.88
C LEU A 308 7.74 13.97 6.42
N ILE A 309 7.35 12.75 6.07
CA ILE A 309 7.18 12.34 4.67
C ILE A 309 5.72 12.57 4.31
N PHE A 310 5.46 13.47 3.35
CA PHE A 310 4.10 13.78 2.92
C PHE A 310 4.02 13.64 1.40
N GLU A 311 3.39 12.56 0.93
CA GLU A 311 3.21 12.29 -0.50
C GLU A 311 1.78 11.89 -0.82
N THR A 312 1.14 12.65 -1.70
CA THR A 312 -0.21 12.34 -2.16
C THR A 312 -0.23 11.29 -3.28
N GLU A 313 0.94 10.89 -3.79
CA GLU A 313 1.08 9.86 -4.82
C GLU A 313 2.05 8.76 -4.36
N GLY A 314 1.50 7.63 -3.93
CA GLY A 314 2.25 6.52 -3.35
C GLY A 314 3.29 5.89 -4.28
N ASP A 315 3.23 6.11 -5.59
CA ASP A 315 4.20 5.54 -6.55
C ASP A 315 5.63 6.03 -6.29
N THR A 316 5.81 7.32 -5.95
CA THR A 316 7.12 7.90 -5.67
C THR A 316 7.82 7.16 -4.53
N LEU A 317 7.11 6.91 -3.44
CA LEU A 317 7.65 6.19 -2.29
C LEU A 317 7.75 4.68 -2.57
N ALA A 318 6.79 4.08 -3.29
CA ALA A 318 6.85 2.67 -3.68
C ALA A 318 8.10 2.36 -4.53
N HIS A 319 8.50 3.28 -5.41
CA HIS A 319 9.75 3.15 -6.17
C HIS A 319 11.00 3.19 -5.27
N ALA A 320 11.05 4.11 -4.31
CA ALA A 320 12.15 4.17 -3.34
C ALA A 320 12.21 2.93 -2.43
N PHE A 321 11.04 2.41 -2.02
CA PHE A 321 10.95 1.16 -1.27
C PHE A 321 11.36 -0.04 -2.11
N LYS A 322 11.05 -0.10 -3.40
CA LYS A 322 11.45 -1.24 -4.25
C LYS A 322 12.98 -1.37 -4.39
N SER A 323 13.71 -0.26 -4.40
CA SER A 323 15.17 -0.26 -4.57
C SER A 323 15.94 -0.54 -3.28
N ASP A 324 15.39 -0.16 -2.12
CA ASP A 324 16.08 -0.24 -0.83
C ASP A 324 15.16 -0.69 0.33
N TYR A 325 14.26 -1.64 0.02
CA TYR A 325 13.13 -2.03 0.86
C TYR A 325 13.52 -2.36 2.30
N GLY A 326 14.56 -3.17 2.47
CA GLY A 326 14.99 -3.65 3.78
C GLY A 326 15.37 -2.50 4.72
N ASN A 327 16.12 -1.53 4.22
CA ASN A 327 16.61 -0.41 5.02
C ASN A 327 15.49 0.61 5.30
N TYR A 328 14.64 0.90 4.31
CA TYR A 328 13.49 1.78 4.50
C TYR A 328 12.47 1.21 5.49
N SER A 329 12.10 -0.07 5.33
CA SER A 329 11.16 -0.74 6.22
C SER A 329 11.70 -0.80 7.65
N ASP A 330 12.99 -1.06 7.84
CA ASP A 330 13.63 -1.09 9.15
C ASP A 330 13.55 0.27 9.86
N GLY A 331 13.98 1.35 9.21
CA GLY A 331 13.97 2.66 9.85
C GLY A 331 12.56 3.20 10.09
N PHE A 332 11.55 2.89 9.26
CA PHE A 332 10.15 3.19 9.58
C PHE A 332 9.69 2.45 10.84
N ARG A 333 10.01 1.15 10.96
CA ARG A 333 9.63 0.35 12.13
C ARG A 333 10.25 0.89 13.42
N LYS A 334 11.53 1.27 13.35
CA LYS A 334 12.26 1.91 14.45
C LYS A 334 11.69 3.29 14.80
N ALA A 335 11.47 4.15 13.81
CA ALA A 335 10.92 5.48 14.03
C ALA A 335 9.53 5.48 14.65
N PHE A 336 8.65 4.53 14.28
CA PHE A 336 7.35 4.41 14.91
C PHE A 336 7.44 4.09 16.42
N HIS A 337 8.48 3.40 16.84
CA HIS A 337 8.75 3.04 18.25
C HIS A 337 9.76 3.95 18.94
N HIS A 338 10.27 4.95 18.24
CA HIS A 338 11.36 5.82 18.68
C HIS A 338 12.61 5.03 19.10
N GLU A 339 12.88 3.93 18.39
CA GLU A 339 14.09 3.13 18.54
C GLU A 339 15.24 3.75 17.72
N THR A 340 16.46 3.65 18.23
CA THR A 340 17.64 4.23 17.60
C THR A 340 17.81 3.77 16.15
N ILE A 341 17.99 4.72 15.24
CA ILE A 341 18.42 4.46 13.87
C ILE A 341 19.90 4.79 13.77
N SER A 342 20.73 3.77 13.57
CA SER A 342 22.18 3.88 13.40
C SER A 342 22.57 3.62 11.96
N TYR A 343 23.41 4.49 11.37
CA TYR A 343 23.98 4.27 10.04
C TYR A 343 25.36 4.90 9.90
N TYR A 344 26.15 4.40 8.94
CA TYR A 344 27.49 4.88 8.67
C TYR A 344 27.55 5.69 7.37
N ARG A 345 27.88 6.98 7.48
CA ARG A 345 28.04 7.91 6.36
C ARG A 345 29.41 7.68 5.71
N ARG A 346 29.42 6.97 4.59
CA ARG A 346 30.67 6.60 3.88
C ARG A 346 31.51 7.79 3.42
N THR A 347 30.86 8.88 3.00
CA THR A 347 31.52 10.09 2.48
C THR A 347 32.41 10.74 3.53
N ASP A 348 31.90 10.87 4.75
CA ASP A 348 32.56 11.57 5.85
C ASP A 348 33.20 10.61 6.87
N ARG A 349 33.07 9.30 6.64
CA ARG A 349 33.50 8.22 7.55
C ARG A 349 32.96 8.41 8.98
N GLU A 350 31.70 8.82 9.05
CA GLU A 350 31.03 9.19 10.29
C GLU A 350 29.98 8.15 10.66
N PHE A 351 29.93 7.78 11.93
CA PHE A 351 28.86 6.97 12.49
C PHE A 351 27.79 7.90 13.07
N VAL A 352 26.55 7.77 12.62
CA VAL A 352 25.44 8.62 13.02
C VAL A 352 24.38 7.79 13.74
N ASP A 353 24.03 8.22 14.95
CA ASP A 353 22.94 7.67 15.75
C ASP A 353 21.82 8.70 15.88
N ILE A 354 20.61 8.31 15.49
CA ILE A 354 19.38 9.05 15.77
C ILE A 354 18.68 8.33 16.92
N GLU A 355 18.88 8.79 18.16
CA GLU A 355 18.46 8.07 19.38
C GLU A 355 16.94 7.90 19.51
N SER A 356 16.15 8.94 19.18
CA SER A 356 14.69 8.94 19.29
C SER A 356 14.07 9.54 18.03
N PRO A 357 14.09 8.81 16.90
CA PRO A 357 13.56 9.31 15.66
C PRO A 357 12.06 9.58 15.78
N CYS A 358 11.68 10.81 15.44
CA CYS A 358 10.33 11.34 15.43
C CYS A 358 9.93 11.62 13.98
N LEU A 359 9.76 10.53 13.21
CA LEU A 359 9.26 10.58 11.84
C LEU A 359 7.74 10.41 11.85
N SER A 360 7.02 11.24 11.10
CA SER A 360 5.61 10.99 10.74
C SER A 360 5.47 10.83 9.23
N THR A 361 4.39 10.20 8.79
CA THR A 361 4.18 9.89 7.37
C THR A 361 2.72 10.10 6.99
N VAL A 362 2.48 10.81 5.89
CA VAL A 362 1.17 10.91 5.22
C VAL A 362 1.35 10.45 3.79
N LEU A 363 0.75 9.31 3.47
CA LEU A 363 0.76 8.74 2.13
C LEU A 363 -0.67 8.65 1.60
N SER A 364 -0.84 8.86 0.31
CA SER A 364 -2.05 8.40 -0.36
C SER A 364 -1.77 7.69 -1.67
N GLY A 365 -2.59 6.69 -1.97
CA GLY A 365 -2.35 5.84 -3.12
C GLY A 365 -3.53 4.95 -3.48
N THR A 366 -3.35 4.11 -4.48
CA THR A 366 -4.29 3.04 -4.84
C THR A 366 -4.01 1.78 -4.01
N PRO A 367 -4.98 0.85 -3.88
CA PRO A 367 -4.73 -0.42 -3.17
C PRO A 367 -3.49 -1.17 -3.67
N LYS A 368 -3.23 -1.18 -4.99
CA LYS A 368 -2.02 -1.79 -5.57
C LYS A 368 -0.72 -1.13 -5.09
N GLN A 369 -0.72 0.18 -4.86
CA GLN A 369 0.44 0.89 -4.32
C GLN A 369 0.67 0.55 -2.85
N VAL A 370 -0.37 0.25 -2.08
CA VAL A 370 -0.22 -0.29 -0.72
C VAL A 370 0.55 -1.60 -0.75
N SER A 371 0.15 -2.55 -1.61
CA SER A 371 0.85 -3.85 -1.73
C SER A 371 2.29 -3.70 -2.25
N ALA A 372 2.58 -2.68 -3.06
CA ALA A 372 3.94 -2.40 -3.52
C ALA A 372 4.82 -1.83 -2.40
N LEU A 373 4.26 -0.99 -1.52
CA LEU A 373 4.96 -0.42 -0.36
C LEU A 373 5.05 -1.41 0.80
N ILE A 374 4.05 -2.26 0.97
CA ILE A 374 3.91 -3.22 2.07
C ILE A 374 3.48 -4.56 1.45
N PRO A 375 4.44 -5.38 0.97
CA PRO A 375 4.17 -6.61 0.24
C PRO A 375 3.61 -7.73 1.12
N SER A 376 3.81 -7.65 2.44
CA SER A 376 3.30 -8.60 3.42
C SER A 376 3.03 -7.89 4.75
N ALA A 377 2.01 -8.35 5.47
CA ALA A 377 1.70 -7.88 6.82
C ALA A 377 2.65 -8.43 7.90
N GLU A 378 3.39 -9.49 7.61
CA GLU A 378 4.18 -10.25 8.60
C GLU A 378 5.44 -9.51 9.06
N ASN A 379 6.02 -8.61 8.24
CA ASN A 379 7.26 -7.92 8.58
C ASN A 379 7.09 -6.83 9.67
N GLY A 380 5.85 -6.62 10.14
CA GLY A 380 5.45 -5.68 11.18
C GLY A 380 5.28 -4.23 10.72
N LEU A 381 5.62 -3.87 9.48
CA LEU A 381 5.45 -2.50 8.98
C LEU A 381 3.97 -2.15 8.83
N PHE A 382 3.16 -3.08 8.28
CA PHE A 382 1.72 -2.89 8.09
C PHE A 382 1.02 -2.39 9.34
N SER A 383 1.21 -3.11 10.47
CA SER A 383 0.56 -2.78 11.75
C SER A 383 0.84 -1.37 12.28
N ARG A 384 1.89 -0.69 11.78
CA ARG A 384 2.28 0.66 12.23
C ARG A 384 1.59 1.77 11.44
N PHE A 385 0.94 1.46 10.32
CA PHE A 385 0.18 2.43 9.54
C PHE A 385 -1.29 2.45 9.95
N ILE A 386 -1.84 3.66 9.99
CA ILE A 386 -3.28 3.91 9.96
C ILE A 386 -3.71 3.76 8.51
N PHE A 387 -4.63 2.83 8.23
CA PHE A 387 -5.24 2.72 6.91
C PHE A 387 -6.64 3.31 6.93
N TYR A 388 -6.95 4.08 5.90
CA TYR A 388 -8.30 4.56 5.63
C TYR A 388 -8.60 4.38 4.14
N PHE A 389 -9.68 3.66 3.85
CA PHE A 389 -10.15 3.37 2.49
C PHE A 389 -11.29 4.31 2.14
N MET A 390 -11.08 5.15 1.12
CA MET A 390 -12.07 6.11 0.66
C MET A 390 -13.02 5.44 -0.34
N ASN A 391 -14.32 5.48 -0.02
CA ASN A 391 -15.35 5.00 -0.94
C ASN A 391 -15.40 5.88 -2.19
N VAL A 392 -15.63 5.26 -3.36
CA VAL A 392 -15.82 5.98 -4.62
C VAL A 392 -17.31 6.10 -4.90
N LYS A 393 -17.80 7.34 -5.01
CA LYS A 393 -19.16 7.63 -5.47
C LYS A 393 -19.10 8.04 -6.94
N PRO A 394 -19.85 7.40 -7.86
CA PRO A 394 -19.86 7.74 -9.28
C PRO A 394 -20.75 8.98 -9.53
N VAL A 395 -20.49 10.08 -8.81
CA VAL A 395 -21.28 11.31 -8.89
C VAL A 395 -20.35 12.46 -9.30
N TRP A 396 -20.75 13.20 -10.33
CA TRP A 396 -20.04 14.41 -10.73
C TRP A 396 -20.21 15.49 -9.67
N LYS A 397 -19.10 15.96 -9.12
CA LYS A 397 -19.08 17.08 -8.18
C LYS A 397 -19.07 18.39 -8.96
N ASN A 398 -20.00 19.30 -8.66
CA ASN A 398 -19.92 20.66 -9.18
C ASN A 398 -18.77 21.41 -8.49
N VAL A 399 -17.61 21.50 -9.16
CA VAL A 399 -16.40 22.16 -8.65
C VAL A 399 -16.55 23.67 -8.50
N PHE A 400 -17.56 24.28 -9.13
CA PHE A 400 -17.86 25.71 -9.04
C PHE A 400 -18.88 26.06 -7.95
N ALA A 401 -19.30 25.09 -7.13
CA ALA A 401 -20.22 25.34 -6.02
C ALA A 401 -19.54 26.01 -4.81
N SER A 402 -18.21 26.09 -4.78
CA SER A 402 -17.48 26.77 -3.71
C SER A 402 -17.62 28.28 -3.84
N THR A 403 -17.91 28.96 -2.73
CA THR A 403 -18.10 30.42 -2.65
C THR A 403 -16.93 31.13 -1.97
N THR A 404 -15.78 30.47 -1.80
CA THR A 404 -14.59 31.06 -1.19
C THR A 404 -13.86 31.96 -2.17
N ASP A 405 -13.90 33.28 -1.95
CA ASP A 405 -13.34 34.29 -2.85
C ASP A 405 -11.83 34.11 -3.12
N ASN A 406 -11.07 33.63 -2.12
CA ASN A 406 -9.61 33.44 -2.21
C ASN A 406 -9.18 31.96 -2.32
N GLY A 407 -10.11 31.03 -2.52
CA GLY A 407 -9.81 29.59 -2.53
C GLY A 407 -9.48 29.01 -1.14
N LEU A 408 -9.08 27.74 -1.11
CA LEU A 408 -8.74 27.02 0.12
C LEU A 408 -7.28 27.21 0.55
N ASP A 409 -6.38 27.60 -0.37
CA ASP A 409 -4.96 27.73 -0.07
C ASP A 409 -4.70 28.82 0.99
N ASP A 410 -5.29 30.00 0.83
CA ASP A 410 -5.19 31.10 1.81
C ASP A 410 -5.79 30.71 3.17
N TYR A 411 -6.90 29.97 3.16
CA TYR A 411 -7.55 29.48 4.38
C TYR A 411 -6.63 28.54 5.18
N PHE A 412 -6.02 27.57 4.50
CA PHE A 412 -5.10 26.63 5.14
C PHE A 412 -3.73 27.25 5.47
N GLU A 413 -3.29 28.28 4.74
CA GLU A 413 -2.12 29.06 5.13
C GLU A 413 -2.36 29.81 6.45
N ASN A 414 -3.55 30.40 6.64
CA ASN A 414 -3.91 31.04 7.91
C ASN A 414 -3.97 30.03 9.08
N LEU A 415 -4.58 28.86 8.87
CA LEU A 415 -4.56 27.78 9.86
C LEU A 415 -3.13 27.33 10.18
N GLY A 416 -2.25 27.24 9.17
CA GLY A 416 -0.84 26.93 9.38
C GLY A 416 -0.13 27.97 10.24
N ASN A 417 -0.41 29.25 10.06
CA ASN A 417 0.12 30.32 10.91
C ASN A 417 -0.40 30.22 12.35
N GLN A 418 -1.67 29.90 12.55
CA GLN A 418 -2.22 29.68 13.89
C GLN A 418 -1.54 28.50 14.60
N PHE A 419 -1.37 27.36 13.91
CA PHE A 419 -0.66 26.21 14.46
C PHE A 419 0.82 26.50 14.74
N TYR A 420 1.46 27.34 13.92
CA TYR A 420 2.83 27.75 14.13
C TYR A 420 3.04 28.52 15.45
N GLU A 421 2.06 29.33 15.88
CA GLU A 421 2.11 29.97 17.20
C GLU A 421 2.12 28.94 18.34
N LEU A 422 1.28 27.91 18.26
CA LEU A 422 1.31 26.79 19.21
C LEU A 422 2.66 26.07 19.17
N HIS A 423 3.21 25.79 17.99
CA HIS A 423 4.51 25.15 17.85
C HIS A 423 5.61 25.96 18.56
N LYS A 424 5.68 27.27 18.34
CA LYS A 424 6.66 28.15 19.00
C LYS A 424 6.49 28.15 20.52
N LEU A 425 5.25 28.22 21.00
CA LEU A 425 4.92 28.16 22.43
C LEU A 425 5.47 26.87 23.06
N LEU A 426 5.19 25.71 22.45
CA LEU A 426 5.62 24.41 22.95
C LEU A 426 7.12 24.18 22.78
N LYS A 427 7.75 24.71 21.72
CA LYS A 427 9.21 24.69 21.52
C LYS A 427 9.94 25.47 22.63
N SER A 428 9.34 26.56 23.09
CA SER A 428 9.94 27.48 24.08
C SER A 428 9.70 27.04 25.52
N ASN A 429 8.53 26.46 25.80
CA ASN A 429 8.18 25.90 27.10
C ASN A 429 8.83 24.51 27.30
N GLY A 430 8.85 24.01 28.53
CA GLY A 430 9.54 22.78 28.91
C GLY A 430 8.97 21.52 28.24
N ASP A 431 9.31 20.34 28.77
CA ASP A 431 8.74 19.10 28.27
C ASP A 431 7.28 18.95 28.73
N PHE A 432 6.38 18.66 27.78
CA PHE A 432 4.95 18.45 28.03
C PHE A 432 4.66 16.96 28.12
N GLN A 433 4.19 16.52 29.28
CA GLN A 433 3.83 15.13 29.51
C GLN A 433 2.32 14.95 29.51
N PHE A 434 1.86 14.02 28.67
CA PHE A 434 0.48 13.61 28.52
C PHE A 434 0.11 12.44 29.44
N TYR A 435 -1.11 12.48 29.97
CA TYR A 435 -1.67 11.49 30.88
C TYR A 435 -3.12 11.15 30.53
N LEU A 436 -3.44 9.86 30.58
CA LEU A 436 -4.81 9.37 30.75
C LEU A 436 -5.13 9.27 32.24
N THR A 437 -6.38 9.57 32.62
CA THR A 437 -6.85 9.32 33.99
C THR A 437 -6.92 7.82 34.30
N ALA A 438 -7.06 7.45 35.57
CA ALA A 438 -7.19 6.04 35.96
C ALA A 438 -8.41 5.39 35.29
N ASP A 439 -9.57 6.07 35.32
CA ASP A 439 -10.81 5.59 34.71
C ASP A 439 -10.67 5.44 33.18
N GLN A 440 -9.99 6.38 32.52
CA GLN A 440 -9.69 6.28 31.09
C GLN A 440 -8.76 5.11 30.77
N GLN A 441 -7.78 4.82 31.62
CA GLN A 441 -6.90 3.65 31.44
C GLN A 441 -7.68 2.33 31.56
N GLU A 442 -8.63 2.23 32.50
CA GLU A 442 -9.51 1.06 32.62
C GLU A 442 -10.39 0.89 31.38
N GLN A 443 -11.07 1.97 30.96
CA GLN A 443 -11.89 1.97 29.74
C GLN A 443 -11.07 1.63 28.49
N PHE A 444 -9.84 2.16 28.37
CA PHE A 444 -8.93 1.87 27.26
C PHE A 444 -8.59 0.38 27.21
N ASN A 445 -8.23 -0.22 28.34
CA ASN A 445 -7.89 -1.63 28.41
C ASN A 445 -9.09 -2.52 28.10
N GLN A 446 -10.27 -2.20 28.61
CA GLN A 446 -11.50 -2.91 28.29
C GLN A 446 -11.78 -2.86 26.78
N PHE A 447 -11.76 -1.66 26.19
CA PHE A 447 -12.02 -1.43 24.79
C PHE A 447 -11.10 -2.24 23.87
N PHE A 448 -9.78 -2.18 24.09
CA PHE A 448 -8.82 -2.91 23.26
C PHE A 448 -8.84 -4.42 23.51
N SER A 449 -9.19 -4.87 24.72
CA SER A 449 -9.36 -6.30 25.02
C SER A 449 -10.53 -6.88 24.22
N GLU A 450 -11.68 -6.19 24.21
CA GLU A 450 -12.86 -6.60 23.44
C GLU A 450 -12.59 -6.62 21.92
N ILE A 451 -11.95 -5.57 21.39
CA ILE A 451 -11.59 -5.49 19.97
C ILE A 451 -10.59 -6.58 19.60
N GLN A 452 -9.57 -6.83 20.43
CA GLN A 452 -8.57 -7.85 20.15
C GLN A 452 -9.21 -9.24 20.10
N VAL A 453 -10.08 -9.59 21.05
CA VAL A 453 -10.81 -10.88 21.03
C VAL A 453 -11.66 -10.99 19.77
N LYS A 454 -12.39 -9.93 19.42
CA LYS A 454 -13.22 -9.92 18.20
C LYS A 454 -12.39 -10.18 16.94
N TYR A 455 -11.32 -9.42 16.73
CA TYR A 455 -10.55 -9.50 15.50
C TYR A 455 -9.58 -10.68 15.43
N LEU A 456 -9.15 -11.22 16.58
CA LEU A 456 -8.44 -12.49 16.65
C LEU A 456 -9.29 -13.63 16.07
N ASN A 457 -10.59 -13.65 16.40
CA ASN A 457 -11.53 -14.65 15.86
C ASN A 457 -11.88 -14.43 14.38
N LEU A 458 -11.82 -13.18 13.89
CA LEU A 458 -12.18 -12.85 12.51
C LEU A 458 -11.00 -12.97 11.52
N GLN A 459 -9.78 -12.62 11.93
CA GLN A 459 -8.62 -12.46 11.06
C GLN A 459 -7.41 -13.32 11.48
N GLY A 460 -7.51 -14.06 12.58
CA GLY A 460 -6.41 -14.88 13.11
C GLY A 460 -5.34 -14.10 13.87
N MET A 461 -4.26 -14.80 14.25
CA MET A 461 -3.19 -14.23 15.08
C MET A 461 -2.40 -13.12 14.37
N ASP A 462 -2.25 -13.18 13.05
CA ASP A 462 -1.39 -12.25 12.31
C ASP A 462 -1.92 -10.81 12.35
N TYR A 463 -3.23 -10.64 12.54
CA TYR A 463 -3.85 -9.32 12.68
C TYR A 463 -3.73 -8.72 14.10
N MET A 464 -3.32 -9.51 15.09
CA MET A 464 -3.20 -9.05 16.49
C MET A 464 -2.25 -7.86 16.64
N ALA A 465 -1.15 -7.85 15.87
CA ALA A 465 -0.18 -6.77 15.87
C ALA A 465 -0.84 -5.42 15.51
N THR A 466 -1.75 -5.42 14.54
CA THR A 466 -2.50 -4.23 14.10
C THR A 466 -3.35 -3.66 15.23
N ILE A 467 -4.10 -4.50 15.96
CA ILE A 467 -4.92 -4.04 17.09
C ILE A 467 -4.06 -3.39 18.19
N ARG A 468 -2.95 -4.03 18.57
CA ARG A 468 -2.04 -3.52 19.60
C ARG A 468 -1.40 -2.18 19.22
N ARG A 469 -1.07 -2.00 17.94
CA ARG A 469 -0.51 -0.74 17.43
C ARG A 469 -1.56 0.35 17.28
N LEU A 470 -2.81 -0.01 16.96
CA LEU A 470 -3.94 0.90 17.04
C LEU A 470 -4.18 1.40 18.49
N GLY A 471 -3.84 0.60 19.51
CA GLY A 471 -3.74 1.05 20.91
C GLY A 471 -2.81 2.25 21.08
N LEU A 472 -1.55 2.12 20.64
CA LEU A 472 -0.60 3.23 20.70
C LEU A 472 -1.04 4.43 19.86
N ILE A 473 -1.65 4.21 18.70
CA ILE A 473 -2.19 5.28 17.85
C ILE A 473 -3.33 6.03 18.57
N ALA A 474 -4.23 5.32 19.26
CA ALA A 474 -5.30 5.94 20.05
C ALA A 474 -4.74 6.83 21.16
N PHE A 475 -3.72 6.34 21.87
CA PHE A 475 -3.01 7.13 22.88
C PHE A 475 -2.39 8.39 22.27
N ARG A 476 -1.81 8.30 21.07
CA ARG A 476 -1.27 9.45 20.33
C ARG A 476 -2.36 10.41 19.84
N PHE A 477 -3.53 9.93 19.43
CA PHE A 477 -4.67 10.80 19.12
C PHE A 477 -5.12 11.60 20.33
N CYS A 478 -5.30 10.95 21.49
CA CYS A 478 -5.61 11.65 22.73
C CYS A 478 -4.56 12.73 23.07
N MET A 479 -3.29 12.38 22.95
CA MET A 479 -2.16 13.30 23.15
C MET A 479 -2.21 14.50 22.21
N LEU A 480 -2.50 14.29 20.92
CA LEU A 480 -2.63 15.34 19.92
C LEU A 480 -3.82 16.25 20.20
N PHE A 481 -4.99 15.69 20.53
CA PHE A 481 -6.17 16.47 20.88
C PHE A 481 -5.91 17.36 22.09
N SER A 482 -5.37 16.80 23.17
CA SER A 482 -5.06 17.57 24.38
C SER A 482 -4.01 18.66 24.14
N ALA A 483 -3.03 18.45 23.26
CA ALA A 483 -2.08 19.50 22.90
C ALA A 483 -2.73 20.61 22.06
N LEU A 484 -3.67 20.28 21.18
CA LEU A 484 -4.40 21.27 20.37
C LEU A 484 -5.38 22.10 21.20
N ARG A 485 -5.90 21.57 22.32
CA ARG A 485 -6.73 22.34 23.27
C ARG A 485 -6.03 23.53 23.90
N ILE A 486 -4.70 23.57 23.90
CA ILE A 486 -3.92 24.71 24.39
C ILE A 486 -4.28 26.00 23.61
N LEU A 487 -4.65 25.88 22.32
CA LEU A 487 -5.11 27.01 21.52
C LEU A 487 -6.46 27.59 22.01
N GLU A 488 -7.28 26.78 22.69
CA GLU A 488 -8.59 27.18 23.22
C GLU A 488 -8.47 27.70 24.65
N THR A 489 -7.77 26.95 25.50
CA THR A 489 -7.73 27.19 26.95
C THR A 489 -6.63 28.18 27.35
N GLY A 490 -5.58 28.30 26.53
CA GLY A 490 -4.36 29.00 26.90
C GLY A 490 -3.56 28.33 28.03
N ASP A 491 -3.95 27.12 28.46
CA ASP A 491 -3.26 26.40 29.53
C ASP A 491 -1.91 25.87 29.02
N THR A 492 -0.84 26.42 29.60
CA THR A 492 0.55 26.05 29.28
C THR A 492 1.17 25.16 30.34
N SER A 493 0.35 24.52 31.18
CA SER A 493 0.78 23.47 32.08
C SER A 493 1.54 22.38 31.32
N ASN A 494 2.74 22.06 31.80
CA ASN A 494 3.54 20.95 31.27
C ASN A 494 2.89 19.57 31.54
N LYS A 495 1.81 19.51 32.32
CA LYS A 495 1.03 18.30 32.57
C LYS A 495 -0.31 18.38 31.81
N LEU A 496 -0.42 17.60 30.73
CA LEU A 496 -1.62 17.51 29.90
C LEU A 496 -2.45 16.30 30.33
N ILE A 497 -3.63 16.53 30.88
CA ILE A 497 -4.58 15.47 31.26
C ILE A 497 -5.64 15.38 30.17
N CYS A 498 -5.87 14.17 29.66
CA CYS A 498 -6.84 13.96 28.60
C CYS A 498 -8.27 14.27 29.06
N GLU A 499 -8.95 15.16 28.34
CA GLU A 499 -10.38 15.40 28.54
C GLU A 499 -11.20 14.22 28.06
N GLU A 500 -12.35 13.98 28.70
CA GLU A 500 -13.20 12.83 28.37
C GLU A 500 -13.71 12.87 26.92
N ARG A 501 -14.04 14.05 26.40
CA ARG A 501 -14.47 14.22 24.99
C ARG A 501 -13.38 13.82 23.99
N ASP A 502 -12.12 14.16 24.29
CA ASP A 502 -10.98 13.83 23.43
C ASP A 502 -10.71 12.32 23.47
N PHE A 503 -10.81 11.71 24.66
CA PHE A 503 -10.66 10.28 24.86
C PHE A 503 -11.73 9.48 24.09
N GLN A 504 -13.02 9.83 24.26
CA GLN A 504 -14.12 9.15 23.57
C GLN A 504 -14.06 9.36 22.06
N THR A 505 -13.65 10.55 21.60
CA THR A 505 -13.43 10.83 20.17
C THR A 505 -12.35 9.93 19.58
N ALA A 506 -11.20 9.79 20.26
CA ALA A 506 -10.13 8.90 19.82
C ALA A 506 -10.60 7.44 19.74
N LEU A 507 -11.31 6.93 20.75
CA LEU A 507 -11.85 5.56 20.71
C LEU A 507 -12.88 5.36 19.58
N ALA A 508 -13.74 6.34 19.34
CA ALA A 508 -14.71 6.31 18.25
C ALA A 508 -14.03 6.26 16.87
N MET A 509 -12.97 7.05 16.67
CA MET A 509 -12.15 6.98 15.45
C MET A 509 -11.52 5.60 15.28
N ILE A 510 -10.96 5.03 16.35
CA ILE A 510 -10.31 3.70 16.29
C ILE A 510 -11.31 2.60 15.93
N LYS A 511 -12.55 2.64 16.45
CA LYS A 511 -13.61 1.69 16.07
C LYS A 511 -13.83 1.63 14.55
N VAL A 512 -13.67 2.76 13.86
CA VAL A 512 -13.78 2.86 12.40
C VAL A 512 -12.48 2.40 11.73
N LEU A 513 -11.32 2.91 12.18
CA LEU A 513 -10.01 2.61 11.60
C LEU A 513 -9.62 1.12 11.67
N VAL A 514 -10.08 0.39 12.70
CA VAL A 514 -9.88 -1.07 12.77
C VAL A 514 -10.56 -1.77 11.60
N LYS A 515 -11.72 -1.30 11.14
CA LYS A 515 -12.42 -1.88 9.98
C LYS A 515 -11.65 -1.60 8.69
N HIS A 516 -11.19 -0.36 8.48
CA HIS A 516 -10.37 -0.02 7.30
C HIS A 516 -9.06 -0.80 7.26
N SER A 517 -8.38 -0.93 8.40
CA SER A 517 -7.15 -1.72 8.49
C SER A 517 -7.42 -3.19 8.19
N SER A 518 -8.57 -3.73 8.62
CA SER A 518 -8.98 -5.11 8.33
C SER A 518 -9.27 -5.31 6.83
N LYS A 519 -9.87 -4.32 6.17
CA LYS A 519 -10.14 -4.35 4.74
C LYS A 519 -8.82 -4.41 3.95
N VAL A 520 -7.89 -3.51 4.24
CA VAL A 520 -6.60 -3.47 3.56
C VAL A 520 -5.77 -4.71 3.87
N PHE A 521 -5.82 -5.22 5.10
CA PHE A 521 -5.14 -6.47 5.49
C PHE A 521 -5.62 -7.66 4.65
N GLY A 522 -6.94 -7.78 4.43
CA GLY A 522 -7.52 -8.83 3.59
C GLY A 522 -7.21 -8.70 2.09
N GLU A 523 -6.78 -7.53 1.63
CA GLU A 523 -6.37 -7.28 0.23
C GLU A 523 -4.87 -7.49 -0.01
N LEU A 524 -4.06 -7.63 1.06
CA LEU A 524 -2.64 -7.90 0.90
C LEU A 524 -2.42 -9.35 0.42
N PRO A 525 -1.38 -9.58 -0.42
CA PRO A 525 -1.01 -10.94 -0.80
C PRO A 525 -0.71 -11.74 0.48
N GLN A 526 -1.43 -12.84 0.66
CA GLN A 526 -0.98 -13.86 1.61
C GLN A 526 0.27 -14.50 1.02
N GLU A 527 1.33 -14.64 1.81
CA GLU A 527 2.44 -15.49 1.37
C GLU A 527 1.85 -16.88 1.14
N GLU A 528 2.01 -17.40 -0.09
CA GLU A 528 1.72 -18.80 -0.33
C GLU A 528 2.59 -19.58 0.64
N THR A 529 2.00 -20.14 1.69
CA THR A 529 2.62 -21.20 2.44
C THR A 529 2.82 -22.32 1.44
N LYS A 530 4.02 -22.38 0.84
CA LYS A 530 4.42 -23.49 -0.03
C LYS A 530 3.99 -24.73 0.73
N PRO A 531 3.13 -25.61 0.18
CA PRO A 531 2.58 -26.73 0.93
C PRO A 531 3.76 -27.44 1.55
N THR A 532 3.87 -27.35 2.89
CA THR A 532 4.95 -28.00 3.62
C THR A 532 4.85 -29.46 3.22
N ARG A 533 5.81 -29.92 2.41
CA ARG A 533 5.84 -31.31 1.97
C ARG A 533 5.89 -32.12 3.24
N MET A 534 4.76 -32.75 3.58
CA MET A 534 4.62 -33.48 4.83
C MET A 534 5.82 -34.39 4.96
N ASN A 535 6.57 -34.21 6.04
CA ASN A 535 7.73 -35.03 6.26
C ASN A 535 7.27 -36.49 6.46
N ARG A 536 8.20 -37.43 6.39
CA ARG A 536 7.88 -38.86 6.47
C ARG A 536 7.14 -39.25 7.75
N LYS A 537 7.35 -38.52 8.84
CA LYS A 537 6.72 -38.73 10.14
C LYS A 537 5.28 -38.22 10.14
N GLU A 538 5.02 -37.04 9.58
CA GLU A 538 3.67 -36.50 9.38
C GLU A 538 2.84 -37.40 8.46
N LYS A 539 3.39 -37.79 7.30
CA LYS A 539 2.69 -38.73 6.38
C LYS A 539 2.30 -40.04 7.06
N PHE A 540 3.13 -40.51 8.00
CA PHE A 540 2.82 -41.69 8.78
C PHE A 540 1.66 -41.44 9.75
N LEU A 541 1.65 -40.32 10.49
CA LEU A 541 0.57 -39.96 11.40
C LEU A 541 -0.79 -39.87 10.69
N TYR A 542 -0.87 -39.16 9.57
CA TYR A 542 -2.14 -38.96 8.85
C TYR A 542 -2.61 -40.19 8.06
N ALA A 543 -1.73 -41.17 7.82
CA ALA A 543 -2.11 -42.43 7.20
C ALA A 543 -2.63 -43.48 8.21
N LEU A 544 -2.55 -43.20 9.51
CA LEU A 544 -3.09 -44.08 10.55
C LEU A 544 -4.59 -43.84 10.72
N PRO A 545 -5.43 -44.90 10.71
CA PRO A 545 -6.85 -44.77 11.01
C PRO A 545 -7.09 -44.13 12.39
N ARG A 546 -8.29 -43.59 12.62
CA ARG A 546 -8.68 -43.05 13.94
C ARG A 546 -8.48 -44.07 15.05
N ASN A 547 -8.94 -45.31 14.88
CA ASN A 547 -8.69 -46.39 15.83
C ASN A 547 -7.85 -47.48 15.16
N PHE A 548 -6.74 -47.86 15.78
CA PHE A 548 -5.81 -48.82 15.20
C PHE A 548 -5.02 -49.60 16.27
N ASN A 549 -4.41 -50.70 15.84
CA ASN A 549 -3.54 -51.54 16.68
C ASN A 549 -2.12 -51.60 16.11
N ARG A 550 -1.21 -52.32 16.78
CA ARG A 550 0.19 -52.44 16.37
C ARG A 550 0.36 -53.04 15.00
N GLN A 551 -0.39 -54.09 14.69
CA GLN A 551 -0.36 -54.69 13.37
C GLN A 551 -0.70 -53.63 12.30
N LYS A 552 -1.71 -52.80 12.57
CA LYS A 552 -2.19 -51.82 11.62
C LYS A 552 -1.20 -50.68 11.38
N TYR A 553 -0.57 -50.14 12.43
CA TYR A 553 0.45 -49.11 12.20
C TYR A 553 1.70 -49.68 11.52
N LEU A 554 2.05 -50.96 11.75
CA LEU A 554 3.16 -51.60 11.05
C LEU A 554 2.87 -51.84 9.56
N GLU A 555 1.62 -52.15 9.21
CA GLU A 555 1.17 -52.19 7.80
C GLU A 555 1.30 -50.84 7.12
N VAL A 556 0.84 -49.77 7.78
CA VAL A 556 0.97 -48.39 7.28
C VAL A 556 2.44 -47.99 7.15
N ALA A 557 3.27 -48.36 8.13
CA ALA A 557 4.71 -48.12 8.10
C ALA A 557 5.36 -48.81 6.90
N LYS A 558 5.03 -50.08 6.65
CA LYS A 558 5.53 -50.84 5.50
C LYS A 558 5.14 -50.20 4.17
N LYS A 559 3.90 -49.73 4.03
CA LYS A 559 3.42 -48.99 2.83
C LYS A 559 4.22 -47.70 2.59
N LEU A 560 4.71 -47.07 3.65
CA LEU A 560 5.54 -45.86 3.60
C LEU A 560 7.06 -46.15 3.68
N ASN A 561 7.46 -47.41 3.51
CA ASN A 561 8.84 -47.92 3.61
C ASN A 561 9.53 -47.67 4.97
N ILE A 562 8.79 -47.36 6.03
CA ILE A 562 9.31 -47.01 7.36
C ILE A 562 9.70 -48.30 8.11
N PRO A 563 10.95 -48.42 8.62
CA PRO A 563 11.35 -49.58 9.43
C PRO A 563 10.51 -49.70 10.70
N ALA A 564 10.19 -50.93 11.12
CA ALA A 564 9.31 -51.19 12.27
C ALA A 564 9.77 -50.47 13.56
N LYS A 565 11.09 -50.48 13.84
CA LYS A 565 11.69 -49.80 15.00
C LYS A 565 11.51 -48.28 14.95
N THR A 566 11.56 -47.70 13.75
CA THR A 566 11.30 -46.26 13.53
C THR A 566 9.82 -45.93 13.69
N ALA A 567 8.92 -46.80 13.20
CA ALA A 567 7.48 -46.64 13.38
C ALA A 567 7.09 -46.69 14.87
N GLU A 568 7.67 -47.61 15.65
CA GLU A 568 7.50 -47.67 17.10
C GLU A 568 8.01 -46.41 17.80
N GLY A 569 9.16 -45.89 17.38
CA GLY A 569 9.69 -44.60 17.85
C GLY A 569 8.75 -43.43 17.52
N TYR A 570 8.12 -43.45 16.34
CA TYR A 570 7.14 -42.44 15.95
C TYR A 570 5.86 -42.52 16.78
N ILE A 571 5.27 -43.71 16.95
CA ILE A 571 4.10 -43.92 17.82
C ILE A 571 4.40 -43.45 19.25
N THR A 572 5.57 -43.80 19.80
CA THR A 572 6.00 -43.34 21.13
C THR A 572 6.12 -41.82 21.20
N GLY A 573 6.67 -41.20 20.15
CA GLY A 573 6.76 -39.75 20.02
C GLY A 573 5.39 -39.07 19.93
N PHE A 574 4.46 -39.65 19.17
CA PHE A 574 3.10 -39.11 19.03
C PHE A 574 2.28 -39.23 20.32
N ILE A 575 2.50 -40.29 21.10
CA ILE A 575 1.90 -40.42 22.43
C ILE A 575 2.43 -39.33 23.38
N LYS A 576 3.76 -39.08 23.37
CA LYS A 576 4.36 -38.00 24.19
C LYS A 576 3.87 -36.61 23.78
N SER A 577 3.59 -36.40 22.50
CA SER A 577 3.09 -35.13 21.95
C SER A 577 1.56 -35.03 21.94
N ASN A 578 0.85 -35.98 22.56
CA ASN A 578 -0.62 -36.01 22.65
C ASN A 578 -1.36 -36.02 21.29
N LEU A 579 -0.74 -36.57 20.25
CA LEU A 579 -1.32 -36.74 18.91
C LEU A 579 -1.98 -38.12 18.72
N ILE A 580 -1.52 -39.12 19.49
CA ILE A 580 -2.14 -40.44 19.58
C ILE A 580 -2.35 -40.76 21.06
N HIS A 581 -3.54 -41.20 21.42
CA HIS A 581 -3.84 -41.76 22.73
C HIS A 581 -3.70 -43.27 22.71
N ARG A 582 -3.17 -43.87 23.79
CA ARG A 582 -3.14 -45.32 23.96
C ARG A 582 -4.12 -45.68 25.06
N GLU A 583 -5.27 -46.20 24.67
CA GLU A 583 -6.35 -46.55 25.61
C GLU A 583 -5.97 -47.78 26.45
N GLN A 584 -5.43 -48.83 25.82
CA GLN A 584 -5.00 -50.07 26.45
C GLN A 584 -3.81 -50.71 25.72
N GLN A 585 -3.39 -51.91 26.13
CA GLN A 585 -2.35 -52.64 25.40
C GLN A 585 -2.83 -52.96 23.98
N ASP A 586 -2.08 -52.49 23.00
CA ASP A 586 -2.35 -52.69 21.56
C ASP A 586 -3.58 -51.96 20.99
N THR A 587 -4.09 -50.95 21.70
CA THR A 587 -5.21 -50.11 21.25
C THR A 587 -4.80 -48.65 21.24
N TYR A 588 -4.86 -48.02 20.07
CA TYR A 588 -4.43 -46.64 19.85
C TYR A 588 -5.52 -45.84 19.12
N THR A 589 -5.65 -44.58 19.53
CA THR A 589 -6.62 -43.62 18.99
C THR A 589 -5.85 -42.42 18.45
N ASN A 590 -5.91 -42.18 17.14
CA ASN A 590 -5.31 -41.03 16.47
C ASN A 590 -6.18 -39.80 16.68
N LEU A 591 -5.69 -38.86 17.48
CA LEU A 591 -6.42 -37.65 17.87
C LEU A 591 -6.35 -36.56 16.79
N SER A 592 -5.53 -36.74 15.75
CA SER A 592 -5.40 -35.78 14.65
C SER A 592 -6.46 -35.91 13.55
N ILE A 593 -7.45 -36.80 13.73
CA ILE A 593 -8.54 -37.03 12.76
C ILE A 593 -9.85 -36.71 13.46
N GLU A 594 -10.59 -35.69 13.00
CA GLU A 594 -11.88 -35.29 13.58
C GLU A 594 -12.98 -36.35 13.37
N GLU A 595 -14.01 -36.32 14.24
CA GLU A 595 -15.09 -37.30 14.26
C GLU A 595 -16.16 -36.88 13.25
N ASN A 596 -16.22 -37.51 12.07
CA ASN A 596 -17.40 -37.38 11.21
C ASN A 596 -18.56 -38.11 11.88
N LYS A 597 -19.37 -37.39 12.66
CA LYS A 597 -20.71 -37.83 13.06
C LYS A 597 -21.67 -37.48 11.93
N ASP A 598 -21.85 -38.40 10.99
CA ASP A 598 -23.00 -38.39 10.09
C ASP A 598 -23.56 -39.81 9.95
N VAL A 599 -24.76 -39.97 10.54
CA VAL A 599 -25.89 -40.83 10.14
C VAL A 599 -25.71 -42.36 10.21
N GLU A 600 -26.01 -42.93 11.38
CA GLU A 600 -26.73 -44.21 11.49
C GLU A 600 -27.89 -44.01 12.49
N ASP A 601 -29.02 -43.50 11.97
CA ASP A 601 -30.35 -43.71 12.54
C ASP A 601 -31.35 -43.68 11.37
N ALA A 602 -31.36 -44.78 10.62
CA ALA A 602 -32.42 -45.13 9.70
C ALA A 602 -32.45 -46.66 9.56
N LYS A 603 -32.82 -47.32 10.65
CA LYS A 603 -33.41 -48.67 10.69
C LYS A 603 -33.90 -48.91 12.12
N ASP A 604 -35.12 -48.47 12.40
CA ASP A 604 -36.21 -49.32 12.86
C ASP A 604 -37.56 -48.59 12.75
#